data_AF-A0A7X7ZRF3-F1
#
_entry.id   AF-A0A7X7ZRF3-F1
#
_cell.length_a   1.000
_cell.length_b   1.000
_cell.length_c   1.000
_cell.angle_alpha   90.00
_cell.angle_beta   90.00
_cell.angle_gamma   90.00
#
_symmetry.space_group_name_H-M   'P 1'
#
loop_
_entity.id
_entity.type
_entity.pdbx_description
1 polymer ?
#
loop_
_entity_poly.entity_id
_entity_poly.type
_entity_poly.pdbx_seq_one_letter_code
_entity_poly.pdbx_strand_id
1 'polypeptide(L)'
;MSAKNLDRHGRLRSKVVAFRMSEPEAKHLDDLVAVSGMNKQDYIISKLLDREVVVKPNSRVQKALRVQLEDVARELSRLTRIDEAEPETLEMVKHLIDVCESLTGTSISQVGTLERDIFNMGR
;
A
#
# COMPACT_ATOMS: atom_id res chain seq x y z
N MET A 1 -10.26 -2.55 20.04
CA MET A 1 -11.47 -1.77 19.69
C MET A 1 -11.67 -0.72 20.78
N SER A 2 -11.31 0.54 20.57
CA SER A 2 -11.58 1.58 21.58
C SER A 2 -13.09 1.76 21.74
N ALA A 3 -13.55 1.95 22.98
CA ALA A 3 -14.96 2.15 23.31
C ALA A 3 -15.61 3.14 22.33
N LYS A 4 -16.75 2.75 21.75
CA LYS A 4 -17.54 3.56 20.83
C LYS A 4 -18.21 4.70 21.60
N ASN A 5 -17.43 5.69 22.00
CA ASN A 5 -17.93 6.89 22.67
C ASN A 5 -18.29 7.92 21.61
N LEU A 6 -19.59 8.08 21.40
CA LEU A 6 -20.17 9.17 20.63
C LEU A 6 -20.07 10.45 21.46
N ASP A 7 -19.69 11.58 20.86
CA ASP A 7 -19.81 12.87 21.53
C ASP A 7 -21.29 13.25 21.73
N ARG A 8 -21.53 14.35 22.45
CA ARG A 8 -22.86 14.94 22.69
C ARG A 8 -23.65 15.29 21.41
N HIS A 9 -23.04 15.18 20.23
CA HIS A 9 -23.66 15.37 18.91
C HIS A 9 -23.66 14.10 18.06
N GLY A 10 -23.37 12.92 18.64
CA GLY A 10 -23.38 11.66 17.92
C GLY A 10 -22.17 11.43 17.00
N ARG A 11 -21.06 12.16 17.19
CA ARG A 11 -19.85 11.98 16.36
C ARG A 11 -18.92 10.97 17.01
N LEU A 12 -18.57 9.93 16.26
CA LEU A 12 -17.62 8.90 16.70
C LEU A 12 -16.17 9.42 16.73
N ARG A 13 -15.84 10.40 15.87
CA ARG A 13 -14.52 11.04 15.77
C ARG A 13 -14.69 12.55 15.77
N SER A 14 -14.69 13.14 16.96
CA SER A 14 -15.03 14.57 17.18
C SER A 14 -13.85 15.54 17.04
N LYS A 15 -12.63 15.02 16.86
CA LYS A 15 -11.40 15.82 16.71
C LYS A 15 -10.96 15.85 15.25
N VAL A 16 -10.58 17.04 14.77
CA VAL A 16 -10.01 17.25 13.43
C VAL A 16 -8.50 17.40 13.57
N VAL A 17 -7.76 16.69 12.71
CA VAL A 17 -6.31 16.82 12.55
C VAL A 17 -6.08 17.20 11.08
N ALA A 18 -5.32 18.27 10.84
CA ALA A 18 -5.06 18.80 9.51
C ALA A 18 -3.55 18.85 9.25
N PHE A 19 -3.16 18.50 8.03
CA PHE A 19 -1.78 18.52 7.55
C PHE A 19 -1.70 19.40 6.30
N ARG A 20 -0.53 19.99 6.05
CA ARG A 20 -0.20 20.61 4.77
C ARG A 20 0.66 19.64 3.99
N MET A 21 0.34 19.49 2.71
CA MET A 21 1.03 18.60 1.79
C MET A 21 1.18 19.35 0.47
N SER A 22 2.28 19.11 -0.22
CA SER A 22 2.46 19.45 -1.62
C SER A 22 1.54 18.59 -2.50
N GLU A 23 1.32 18.99 -3.76
CA GLU A 23 0.53 18.21 -4.72
C GLU A 23 1.07 16.78 -4.93
N PRO A 24 2.39 16.55 -5.07
CA PRO A 24 2.95 15.20 -5.20
C PRO A 24 2.68 14.33 -3.96
N GLU A 25 2.90 14.86 -2.76
CA GLU A 25 2.66 14.12 -1.52
C GLU A 25 1.18 13.73 -1.38
N ALA A 26 0.27 14.65 -1.73
CA ALA A 26 -1.17 14.39 -1.66
C ALA A 26 -1.57 13.30 -2.66
N LYS A 27 -1.01 13.33 -3.88
CA LYS A 27 -1.24 12.27 -4.87
C LYS A 27 -0.72 10.92 -4.37
N HIS A 28 0.50 10.90 -3.82
CA HIS A 28 1.09 9.67 -3.29
C HIS A 28 0.22 9.06 -2.18
N LEU A 29 -0.25 9.86 -1.23
CA LEU A 29 -1.18 9.40 -0.20
C LEU A 29 -2.46 8.80 -0.80
N ASP A 30 -2.99 9.39 -1.86
CA ASP A 30 -4.21 8.91 -2.51
C ASP A 30 -4.03 7.56 -3.19
N ASP A 31 -2.87 7.36 -3.83
CA ASP A 31 -2.47 6.09 -4.42
C ASP A 31 -2.34 4.99 -3.34
N LEU A 32 -1.68 5.31 -2.20
CA LEU A 32 -1.56 4.37 -1.07
C LEU A 32 -2.91 3.98 -0.47
N VAL A 33 -3.81 4.95 -0.31
CA VAL A 33 -5.17 4.71 0.18
C VAL A 33 -5.94 3.80 -0.77
N ALA A 34 -5.86 4.04 -2.08
CA ALA A 34 -6.53 3.24 -3.09
C ALA A 34 -6.09 1.78 -3.06
N VAL A 35 -4.79 1.53 -2.93
CA VAL A 35 -4.21 0.18 -2.83
C VAL A 35 -4.62 -0.51 -1.52
N SER A 36 -4.70 0.22 -0.41
CA SER A 36 -5.10 -0.35 0.89
C SER A 36 -6.57 -0.82 0.94
N GLY A 37 -7.43 -0.30 0.07
CA GLY A 37 -8.88 -0.55 0.10
C GLY A 37 -9.61 0.07 1.29
N MET A 38 -8.92 0.87 2.11
CA MET A 38 -9.49 1.61 3.23
C MET A 38 -9.98 2.99 2.77
N ASN A 39 -10.82 3.63 3.56
CA ASN A 39 -11.05 5.07 3.36
C ASN A 39 -9.83 5.86 3.86
N LYS A 40 -9.63 7.06 3.32
CA LYS A 40 -8.49 7.93 3.61
C LYS A 40 -8.34 8.22 5.11
N GLN A 41 -9.44 8.44 5.83
CA GLN A 41 -9.42 8.71 7.27
C GLN A 41 -8.92 7.50 8.08
N ASP A 42 -9.44 6.31 7.79
CA ASP A 42 -9.07 5.09 8.50
C ASP A 42 -7.63 4.66 8.16
N TYR A 43 -7.20 4.86 6.92
CA TYR A 43 -5.81 4.64 6.51
C TYR A 43 -4.84 5.53 7.29
N ILE A 44 -5.08 6.85 7.30
CA ILE A 44 -4.24 7.82 8.02
C ILE A 44 -4.20 7.50 9.52
N ILE A 45 -5.36 7.22 10.14
CA ILE A 45 -5.41 6.86 11.56
C ILE A 45 -4.65 5.56 11.83
N SER A 46 -4.74 4.56 10.94
CA SER A 46 -4.01 3.30 11.10
C SER A 46 -2.51 3.51 11.04
N LYS A 47 -2.02 4.25 10.04
CA LYS A 47 -0.59 4.57 9.89
C LYS A 47 -0.06 5.43 11.04
N LEU A 48 -0.81 6.42 11.54
CA LEU A 48 -0.38 7.27 12.65
C LEU A 48 -0.40 6.58 14.02
N LEU A 49 -1.22 5.54 14.20
CA LEU A 49 -1.33 4.78 15.45
C LEU A 49 -0.53 3.47 15.42
N ASP A 50 0.33 3.29 14.41
CA ASP A 50 1.12 2.08 14.18
C ASP A 50 0.28 0.79 14.20
N ARG A 51 -0.94 0.89 13.66
CA ARG A 51 -1.84 -0.25 13.50
C ARG A 51 -1.60 -0.87 12.15
N GLU A 52 -1.33 -2.17 12.16
CA GLU A 52 -1.14 -3.00 10.98
C GLU A 52 -2.32 -2.80 10.00
N VAL A 53 -1.99 -2.34 8.79
CA VAL A 53 -2.97 -2.10 7.73
C VAL A 53 -3.26 -3.44 7.06
N VAL A 54 -4.35 -4.10 7.48
CA VAL A 54 -4.78 -5.36 6.86
C VAL A 54 -5.58 -5.06 5.59
N VAL A 55 -4.98 -5.30 4.42
CA VAL A 55 -5.64 -5.11 3.13
C VAL A 55 -6.64 -6.24 2.90
N LYS A 56 -7.90 -5.87 2.64
CA LYS A 56 -8.95 -6.84 2.30
C LYS A 56 -9.12 -6.96 0.79
N PRO A 57 -9.11 -8.19 0.22
CA PRO A 57 -9.32 -8.38 -1.20
C PRO A 57 -10.69 -7.83 -1.63
N ASN A 58 -10.70 -6.95 -2.64
CA ASN A 58 -11.92 -6.57 -3.35
C ASN A 58 -11.58 -6.11 -4.78
N SER A 59 -12.59 -6.01 -5.64
CA SER A 59 -12.39 -5.66 -7.06
C SER A 59 -11.74 -4.28 -7.28
N ARG A 60 -11.97 -3.32 -6.36
CA ARG A 60 -11.34 -2.00 -6.42
C ARG A 60 -9.86 -2.07 -6.06
N VAL A 61 -9.52 -2.82 -5.02
CA VAL A 61 -8.13 -3.09 -4.59
C VAL A 61 -7.36 -3.80 -5.69
N GLN A 62 -7.93 -4.84 -6.31
CA GLN A 62 -7.28 -5.53 -7.42
C GLN A 62 -7.02 -4.60 -8.61
N LYS A 63 -7.98 -3.74 -8.96
CA LYS A 63 -7.81 -2.76 -10.03
C LYS A 63 -6.74 -1.72 -9.68
N ALA A 64 -6.76 -1.17 -8.47
CA ALA A 64 -5.80 -0.18 -8.01
C ALA A 64 -4.38 -0.78 -7.97
N LEU A 65 -4.23 -1.98 -7.42
CA LEU A 65 -2.97 -2.70 -7.35
C LEU A 65 -2.39 -2.93 -8.76
N ARG A 66 -3.22 -3.37 -9.71
CA ARG A 66 -2.79 -3.57 -11.10
C ARG A 66 -2.31 -2.27 -11.75
N VAL A 67 -3.07 -1.19 -11.61
CA VAL A 67 -2.70 0.11 -12.20
C VAL A 67 -1.38 0.61 -11.61
N GLN A 68 -1.22 0.55 -10.29
CA GLN A 68 0.00 1.01 -9.63
C GLN A 68 1.21 0.13 -9.96
N LEU A 69 1.03 -1.20 -10.07
CA LEU A 69 2.08 -2.10 -10.54
C LEU A 69 2.50 -1.79 -11.99
N GLU A 70 1.55 -1.52 -12.89
CA GLU A 70 1.84 -1.15 -14.28
C GLU A 70 2.58 0.19 -14.37
N ASP A 71 2.22 1.17 -13.54
CA ASP A 71 2.87 2.48 -13.51
C ASP A 71 4.29 2.41 -12.93
N VAL A 72 4.47 1.71 -11.80
CA VAL A 72 5.78 1.48 -11.20
C VAL A 72 6.67 0.66 -12.14
N ALA A 73 6.15 -0.39 -12.78
CA ALA A 73 6.92 -1.17 -13.75
C ALA A 73 7.37 -0.31 -14.94
N ARG A 74 6.51 0.59 -15.41
CA ARG A 74 6.85 1.54 -16.50
C ARG A 74 7.94 2.50 -16.06
N GLU A 75 7.88 3.02 -14.84
CA GLU A 75 8.88 3.94 -14.31
C GLU A 75 10.23 3.25 -14.12
N LEU A 76 10.25 2.09 -13.47
CA LEU A 76 11.45 1.28 -13.27
C LEU A 76 12.08 0.83 -14.61
N SER A 77 11.27 0.50 -15.62
CA SER A 77 11.77 0.09 -16.94
C SER A 77 12.47 1.23 -17.71
N ARG A 78 12.27 2.49 -17.30
CA ARG A 78 12.94 3.64 -17.91
C ARG A 78 14.29 3.94 -17.27
N LEU A 79 14.52 3.46 -16.05
CA LEU A 79 15.76 3.68 -15.32
C LEU A 79 16.85 2.77 -15.87
N THR A 80 18.06 3.32 -16.00
CA THR A 80 19.22 2.54 -16.40
C THR A 80 19.94 1.99 -15.17
N ARG A 81 19.78 2.68 -14.04
CA ARG A 81 20.36 2.30 -12.75
C ARG A 81 19.39 2.61 -11.61
N ILE A 82 19.49 1.85 -10.52
CA ILE A 82 18.57 1.94 -9.37
C ILE A 82 18.74 3.27 -8.60
N ASP A 83 19.93 3.86 -8.63
CA ASP A 83 20.24 5.16 -8.01
C ASP A 83 19.57 6.35 -8.72
N GLU A 84 18.98 6.13 -9.89
CA GLU A 84 18.20 7.12 -10.63
C GLU A 84 16.70 7.12 -10.24
N ALA A 85 16.26 6.19 -9.38
CA ALA A 85 14.86 6.10 -8.96
C ALA A 85 14.49 7.20 -7.97
N GLU A 86 13.36 7.87 -8.21
CA GLU A 86 12.79 8.82 -7.26
C GLU A 86 12.42 8.11 -5.94
N PRO A 87 12.67 8.72 -4.77
CA PRO A 87 12.37 8.13 -3.47
C PRO A 87 10.92 7.65 -3.33
N GLU A 88 9.96 8.41 -3.87
CA GLU A 88 8.53 8.11 -3.84
C GLU A 88 8.19 6.84 -4.62
N THR A 89 8.88 6.58 -5.74
CA THR A 89 8.73 5.35 -6.52
C THR A 89 9.22 4.16 -5.71
N LEU A 90 10.36 4.28 -5.03
CA LEU A 90 10.90 3.23 -4.17
C LEU A 90 10.00 2.96 -2.96
N GLU A 91 9.39 3.99 -2.37
CA GLU A 91 8.40 3.84 -1.30
C GLU A 91 7.13 3.14 -1.79
N MET A 92 6.63 3.52 -2.97
CA MET A 92 5.48 2.86 -3.60
C MET A 92 5.76 1.39 -3.87
N VAL A 93 6.95 1.04 -4.39
CA VAL A 93 7.37 -0.36 -4.61
C VAL A 93 7.32 -1.16 -3.31
N LYS A 94 7.92 -0.65 -2.23
CA LYS A 94 7.92 -1.32 -0.93
C LYS A 94 6.51 -1.55 -0.42
N HIS A 95 5.64 -0.55 -0.56
CA HIS A 95 4.27 -0.67 -0.08
C HIS A 95 3.45 -1.66 -0.94
N LEU A 96 3.65 -1.68 -2.26
CA LEU A 96 3.04 -2.69 -3.13
C LEU A 96 3.48 -4.11 -2.75
N ILE A 97 4.75 -4.29 -2.36
CA ILE A 97 5.27 -5.56 -1.85
C ILE A 97 4.55 -5.94 -0.56
N ASP A 98 4.51 -5.05 0.44
CA ASP A 98 3.84 -5.30 1.72
C ASP A 98 2.36 -5.67 1.53
N VAL A 99 1.68 -4.99 0.60
CA VAL A 99 0.28 -5.28 0.26
C VAL A 99 0.15 -6.67 -0.37
N CYS A 100 1.02 -7.03 -1.31
CA CYS A 100 1.02 -8.36 -1.92
C CYS A 100 1.28 -9.47 -0.89
N GLU A 101 2.23 -9.27 0.02
CA GLU A 101 2.52 -10.21 1.11
C GLU A 101 1.33 -10.33 2.07
N SER A 102 0.68 -9.22 2.42
CA SER A 102 -0.52 -9.21 3.29
C SER A 102 -1.71 -9.94 2.66
N LEU A 103 -1.85 -9.89 1.34
CA LEU A 103 -2.94 -10.53 0.59
C LEU A 103 -2.70 -12.03 0.37
N THR A 104 -1.44 -12.43 0.13
CA THR A 104 -1.06 -13.81 -0.16
C THR A 104 -0.68 -14.60 1.09
N GLY A 105 -0.43 -13.91 2.21
CA GLY A 105 0.09 -14.52 3.44
C GLY A 105 1.49 -15.12 3.28
N THR A 106 2.19 -14.80 2.19
CA THR A 106 3.47 -15.41 1.79
C THR A 106 4.45 -14.30 1.47
N SER A 107 5.68 -14.35 2.01
CA SER A 107 6.69 -13.35 1.67
C SER A 107 7.19 -13.55 0.24
N ILE A 108 7.41 -12.46 -0.51
CA ILE A 108 7.94 -12.49 -1.88
C ILE A 108 9.33 -13.16 -1.92
N SER A 109 10.09 -13.10 -0.83
CA SER A 109 11.35 -13.83 -0.67
C SER A 109 11.19 -15.36 -0.83
N GLN A 110 10.00 -15.91 -0.56
CA GLN A 110 9.68 -17.33 -0.73
C GLN A 110 9.21 -17.66 -2.15
N VAL A 111 8.59 -16.71 -2.87
CA VAL A 111 8.08 -16.90 -4.24
C VAL A 111 9.22 -17.16 -5.24
N GLY A 112 10.36 -16.46 -5.09
CA GLY A 112 11.56 -16.70 -5.91
C GLY A 112 12.23 -18.06 -5.64
N THR A 113 11.86 -18.76 -4.57
CA THR A 113 12.35 -20.10 -4.25
C THR A 113 11.50 -21.15 -4.95
N LEU A 114 10.17 -20.96 -5.00
CA LEU A 114 9.21 -21.85 -5.66
C LEU A 114 9.42 -21.92 -7.19
N GLU A 115 9.72 -20.81 -7.85
CA GLU A 115 10.02 -20.82 -9.30
C GLU A 115 11.34 -21.54 -9.61
N ARG A 116 12.35 -21.44 -8.73
CA ARG A 116 13.63 -22.17 -8.90
C ARG A 116 13.46 -23.67 -8.69
N ASP A 117 12.61 -24.07 -7.76
CA ASP A 117 12.36 -25.49 -7.47
C ASP A 117 11.54 -26.17 -8.58
N ILE A 118 10.56 -25.47 -9.17
CA ILE A 118 9.82 -25.96 -10.34
C ILE A 118 10.72 -26.05 -11.57
N PHE A 119 11.62 -25.09 -11.78
CA PHE A 119 12.55 -25.10 -12.91
C PHE A 119 13.68 -26.14 -12.75
N ASN A 120 14.08 -26.48 -11.52
CA ASN A 120 15.11 -27.48 -11.23
C ASN A 120 14.60 -28.93 -11.14
N MET A 121 13.28 -29.15 -11.00
CA MET A 121 12.67 -30.49 -11.09
C MET A 121 12.47 -30.99 -12.54
N GLY A 122 12.71 -30.13 -13.54
CA GLY A 122 12.58 -30.44 -14.97
C GLY A 122 13.86 -30.88 -15.68
N ARG A 123 14.90 -31.30 -14.95
CA ARG A 123 16.13 -31.90 -15.52
C ARG A 123 16.41 -33.28 -14.96
#